data_AF-A0A7W6PJ54-F1
#
_entry.id   AF-A0A7W6PJ54-F1
#
_cell.length_a   1.000
_cell.length_b   1.000
_cell.length_c   1.000
_cell.angle_alpha   90.00
_cell.angle_beta   90.00
_cell.angle_gamma   90.00
#
_symmetry.space_group_name_H-M   'P 1'
#
loop_
_entity.id
_entity.type
_entity.pdbx_description
1 polymer ?
#
loop_
_entity_poly.entity_id
_entity_poly.type
_entity_poly.pdbx_seq_one_letter_code
_entity_poly.pdbx_strand_id
1 'polypeptide(L)'
;MNYPSLEKYNEALQAPARAIQDPQLRAGQLRTTGLGLPLALCGGFALTYTVDTGGKRFALRCFHKKSNDLERRYQAIALRLKQLASPYFLPFDFIPNGILIDGNLYPIVKMEWAQGTTLAEFLERNHGNAAALTKLRQALAALSAYLEAQQIAHGDIQPDDIPPP
;
A
#
# COMPACT_ATOMS: atom_id res chain seq x y z
N MET A 1 12.66 -1.16 20.23
CA MET A 1 11.33 -0.56 20.43
C MET A 1 10.29 -1.53 19.89
N ASN A 2 9.18 -1.73 20.60
CA ASN A 2 8.06 -2.51 20.08
C ASN A 2 7.16 -1.59 19.26
N TYR A 3 6.53 -2.14 18.24
CA TYR A 3 5.55 -1.39 17.46
C TYR A 3 4.26 -1.17 18.27
N PRO A 4 3.54 -0.06 18.05
CA PRO A 4 2.27 0.21 18.70
C PRO A 4 1.22 -0.84 18.36
N SER A 5 0.28 -1.04 19.28
CA SER A 5 -0.89 -1.90 19.05
C SER A 5 -1.92 -1.22 18.16
N LEU A 6 -2.91 -1.98 17.69
CA LEU A 6 -4.04 -1.46 16.92
C LEU A 6 -4.77 -0.34 17.66
N GLU A 7 -4.97 -0.49 18.97
CA GLU A 7 -5.69 0.48 19.79
C GLU A 7 -4.95 1.83 19.80
N LYS A 8 -3.62 1.79 19.98
CA LYS A 8 -2.78 3.01 19.96
C LYS A 8 -2.76 3.68 18.59
N TYR A 9 -2.73 2.90 17.52
CA TYR A 9 -2.86 3.44 16.17
C TYR A 9 -4.23 4.10 15.96
N ASN A 10 -5.32 3.45 16.38
CA ASN A 10 -6.66 3.99 16.26
C ASN A 10 -6.87 5.25 17.11
N GLU A 11 -6.30 5.31 18.31
CA GLU A 11 -6.33 6.49 19.17
C GLU A 11 -5.61 7.67 18.50
N ALA A 12 -4.37 7.47 18.05
CA ALA A 12 -3.61 8.52 17.37
C ALA A 12 -4.30 9.00 16.08
N LEU A 13 -4.89 8.09 15.30
CA LEU A 13 -5.54 8.37 14.03
C LEU A 13 -6.94 8.97 14.15
N GLN A 14 -7.50 9.09 15.36
CA GLN A 14 -8.67 9.96 15.58
C GLN A 14 -8.32 11.46 15.44
N ALA A 15 -7.05 11.83 15.65
CA ALA A 15 -6.53 13.17 15.44
C ALA A 15 -5.37 13.19 14.41
N PRO A 16 -5.63 12.83 13.15
CA PRO A 16 -4.59 12.57 12.14
C PRO A 16 -3.70 13.78 11.86
N ALA A 17 -4.26 14.99 11.96
CA ALA A 17 -3.53 16.25 11.77
C ALA A 17 -2.36 16.40 12.77
N ARG A 18 -2.46 15.78 13.95
CA ARG A 18 -1.42 15.81 15.01
C ARG A 18 -0.50 14.60 14.94
N ALA A 19 -1.02 13.43 14.54
CA ALA A 19 -0.27 12.18 14.53
C ALA A 19 0.59 12.00 13.26
N ILE A 20 0.03 12.26 12.08
CA ILE A 20 0.68 11.97 10.79
C ILE A 20 1.71 13.05 10.46
N GLN A 21 2.88 12.65 9.97
CA GLN A 21 3.99 13.56 9.63
C GLN A 21 4.05 13.94 8.14
N ASP A 22 3.57 13.07 7.24
CA ASP A 22 3.48 13.38 5.81
C ASP A 22 2.43 14.47 5.56
N PRO A 23 2.78 15.60 4.92
CA PRO A 23 1.85 16.72 4.74
C PRO A 23 0.60 16.36 3.93
N GLN A 24 0.73 15.50 2.91
CA GLN A 24 -0.39 15.14 2.04
C GLN A 24 -1.38 14.23 2.77
N LEU A 25 -0.89 13.23 3.50
CA LEU A 25 -1.73 12.37 4.33
C LEU A 25 -2.32 13.12 5.53
N ARG A 26 -1.55 14.03 6.14
CA ARG A 26 -2.00 14.87 7.27
C ARG A 26 -3.19 15.76 6.90
N ALA A 27 -3.21 16.28 5.68
CA ALA A 27 -4.31 17.08 5.15
C ALA A 27 -5.50 16.22 4.63
N GLY A 28 -5.35 14.90 4.63
CA GLY A 28 -6.35 13.97 4.11
C GLY A 28 -7.43 13.58 5.11
N GLN A 29 -8.48 12.96 4.58
CA GLN A 29 -9.58 12.39 5.35
C GLN A 29 -9.40 10.88 5.48
N LEU A 30 -9.29 10.39 6.71
CA LEU A 30 -9.31 8.96 7.01
C LEU A 30 -10.72 8.38 6.82
N ARG A 31 -10.79 7.19 6.24
CA ARG A 31 -12.01 6.39 6.26
C ARG A 31 -12.28 5.90 7.67
N THR A 32 -13.53 6.01 8.08
CA THR A 32 -14.01 5.62 9.40
C THR A 32 -15.11 4.56 9.30
N THR A 33 -15.30 3.84 10.39
CA THR A 33 -16.45 2.96 10.63
C THR A 33 -17.73 3.79 10.78
N GLY A 34 -18.89 3.14 10.82
CA GLY A 34 -20.17 3.81 11.10
C GLY A 34 -20.24 4.54 12.45
N LEU A 35 -19.33 4.22 13.38
CA LEU A 35 -19.19 4.88 14.69
C LEU A 35 -18.20 6.05 14.67
N GLY A 36 -17.63 6.39 13.51
CA GLY A 36 -16.64 7.47 13.38
C GLY A 36 -15.21 7.10 13.79
N LEU A 37 -14.95 5.85 14.17
CA LEU A 37 -13.58 5.38 14.49
C LEU A 37 -12.79 5.06 13.22
N PRO A 38 -11.46 5.28 13.19
CA PRO A 38 -10.62 4.91 12.04
C PRO A 38 -10.83 3.45 11.63
N LEU A 39 -11.06 3.23 10.33
CA LEU A 39 -11.26 1.88 9.78
C LEU A 39 -9.89 1.28 9.43
N ALA A 40 -9.47 0.29 10.21
CA ALA A 40 -8.25 -0.47 9.96
C ALA A 40 -8.56 -1.77 9.20
N LEU A 41 -7.88 -1.97 8.07
CA LEU A 41 -7.80 -3.28 7.41
C LEU A 41 -6.60 -4.02 7.98
N CYS A 42 -6.86 -5.05 8.79
CA CYS A 42 -5.84 -5.79 9.51
C CYS A 42 -5.13 -6.80 8.60
N GLY A 43 -3.82 -6.62 8.41
CA GLY A 43 -2.94 -7.60 7.77
C GLY A 43 -1.99 -8.27 8.77
N GLY A 44 -1.33 -9.34 8.31
CA GLY A 44 -0.44 -10.15 9.15
C GLY A 44 0.71 -9.39 9.82
N PHE A 45 1.19 -8.29 9.24
CA PHE A 45 2.33 -7.48 9.73
C PHE A 45 2.02 -5.99 9.90
N ALA A 46 1.01 -5.48 9.22
CA ALA A 46 0.67 -4.05 9.18
C ALA A 46 -0.85 -3.87 9.19
N LEU A 47 -1.27 -2.74 9.74
CA LEU A 47 -2.62 -2.20 9.67
C LEU A 47 -2.67 -1.23 8.51
N THR A 48 -3.65 -1.38 7.63
CA THR A 48 -3.83 -0.49 6.49
C THR A 48 -5.04 0.41 6.72
N TYR A 49 -4.82 1.72 6.66
CA TYR A 49 -5.86 2.73 6.72
C TYR A 49 -5.99 3.42 5.37
N THR A 50 -7.21 3.79 5.00
CA THR A 50 -7.47 4.50 3.75
C THR A 50 -7.56 6.00 4.03
N VAL A 51 -6.79 6.79 3.28
CA VAL A 51 -6.77 8.26 3.37
C VAL A 51 -7.13 8.84 2.00
N ASP A 52 -8.19 9.63 1.92
CA ASP A 52 -8.57 10.36 0.71
C ASP A 52 -8.05 11.81 0.80
N THR A 53 -7.31 12.29 -0.20
CA THR A 53 -6.72 13.64 -0.22
C THR A 53 -6.41 14.09 -1.65
N GLY A 54 -6.72 15.35 -1.97
CA GLY A 54 -6.45 15.93 -3.29
C GLY A 54 -7.05 15.15 -4.47
N GLY A 55 -8.24 14.56 -4.29
CA GLY A 55 -8.91 13.73 -5.31
C GLY A 55 -8.30 12.34 -5.52
N LYS A 56 -7.27 11.98 -4.73
CA LYS A 56 -6.61 10.68 -4.74
C LYS A 56 -6.89 9.90 -3.47
N ARG A 57 -6.71 8.59 -3.55
CA ARG A 57 -6.80 7.67 -2.42
C ARG A 57 -5.45 7.06 -2.14
N PHE A 58 -5.10 6.96 -0.86
CA PHE A 58 -3.85 6.38 -0.39
C PHE A 58 -4.11 5.31 0.66
N ALA A 59 -3.28 4.28 0.63
CA ALA A 59 -3.09 3.35 1.73
C ALA A 59 -2.00 3.88 2.65
N LEU A 60 -2.36 4.14 3.90
CA LEU A 60 -1.46 4.38 5.03
C LEU A 60 -1.25 3.06 5.77
N ARG A 61 -0.07 2.46 5.64
CA ARG A 61 0.28 1.22 6.33
C ARG A 61 1.12 1.51 7.57
N CYS A 62 0.62 1.05 8.70
CA CYS A 62 1.21 1.17 10.03
C CYS A 62 1.65 -0.22 10.52
N PHE A 63 2.91 -0.38 10.90
CA PHE A 63 3.44 -1.68 11.32
C PHE A 63 3.10 -1.96 12.79
N HIS A 64 2.59 -3.15 13.09
CA HIS A 64 2.23 -3.55 14.47
C HIS A 64 3.04 -4.76 14.98
N LYS A 65 3.85 -5.38 14.12
CA LYS A 65 4.76 -6.46 14.48
C LYS A 65 6.21 -6.08 14.24
N LYS A 66 7.09 -6.50 15.17
CA LYS A 66 8.53 -6.31 15.04
C LYS A 66 9.11 -7.22 13.97
N SER A 67 9.95 -6.66 13.11
CA SER A 67 10.81 -7.39 12.18
C SER A 67 12.15 -6.64 12.13
N ASN A 68 13.25 -7.33 12.44
CA ASN A 68 14.57 -6.70 12.59
C ASN A 68 15.04 -5.99 11.32
N ASP A 69 14.68 -6.51 10.13
CA ASP A 69 15.07 -5.94 8.84
C ASP A 69 13.95 -5.17 8.15
N LEU A 70 12.88 -4.80 8.87
CA LEU A 70 11.70 -4.19 8.23
C LEU A 70 12.06 -2.88 7.53
N GLU A 71 12.67 -1.94 8.26
CA GLU A 71 12.99 -0.61 7.73
C GLU A 71 14.00 -0.72 6.58
N ARG A 72 15.06 -1.52 6.76
CA ARG A 72 16.06 -1.77 5.72
C ARG A 72 15.43 -2.29 4.43
N ARG A 73 14.52 -3.27 4.53
CA ARG A 73 13.83 -3.84 3.37
C ARG A 73 12.96 -2.81 2.67
N TYR A 74 12.13 -2.09 3.43
CA TYR A 74 11.22 -1.12 2.84
C TYR A 74 11.93 0.11 2.25
N GLN A 75 13.03 0.56 2.85
CA GLN A 75 13.88 1.60 2.28
C GLN A 75 14.49 1.15 0.95
N ALA A 76 15.04 -0.07 0.89
CA ALA A 76 15.61 -0.62 -0.34
C ALA A 76 14.55 -0.78 -1.44
N ILE A 77 13.36 -1.26 -1.09
CA ILE A 77 12.23 -1.38 -2.01
C ILE A 77 11.81 0.00 -2.53
N ALA A 78 11.56 0.97 -1.64
CA ALA A 78 11.15 2.32 -2.03
C ALA A 78 12.17 2.98 -2.97
N LEU A 79 13.47 2.86 -2.64
CA LEU A 79 14.54 3.39 -3.47
C LEU A 79 14.57 2.73 -4.85
N ARG A 80 14.50 1.40 -4.90
CA ARG A 80 14.54 0.65 -6.17
C ARG A 80 13.34 0.98 -7.05
N LEU A 81 12.12 0.97 -6.51
CA LEU A 81 10.91 1.28 -7.28
C LEU A 81 10.93 2.72 -7.81
N LYS A 82 11.40 3.68 -7.00
CA LYS A 82 11.54 5.07 -7.43
C LYS A 82 12.56 5.24 -8.56
N GLN A 83 13.67 4.49 -8.53
CA GLN A 83 14.67 4.51 -9.61
C GLN A 83 14.14 3.92 -10.92
N LEU A 84 13.27 2.91 -10.86
CA LEU A 84 12.67 2.31 -12.04
C LEU A 84 11.68 3.23 -12.73
N ALA A 85 10.94 4.04 -11.95
CA ALA A 85 9.92 4.96 -12.44
C ALA A 85 8.98 4.30 -13.47
N SER A 86 8.59 3.04 -13.20
CA SER A 86 7.87 2.19 -14.13
C SER A 86 6.36 2.32 -13.97
N PRO A 87 5.58 2.25 -15.07
CA PRO A 87 4.12 2.24 -14.99
C PRO A 87 3.58 0.99 -14.29
N TYR A 88 4.39 -0.07 -14.11
CA TYR A 88 3.98 -1.29 -13.42
C TYR A 88 3.88 -1.15 -11.90
N PHE A 89 4.42 -0.07 -11.31
CA PHE A 89 4.41 0.13 -9.87
C PHE A 89 3.67 1.40 -9.50
N LEU A 90 2.84 1.31 -8.47
CA LEU A 90 2.21 2.47 -7.87
C LEU A 90 3.24 3.30 -7.11
N PRO A 91 3.03 4.62 -7.01
CA PRO A 91 3.79 5.47 -6.10
C PRO A 91 3.83 4.87 -4.70
N PHE A 92 5.04 4.66 -4.20
CA PHE A 92 5.34 3.98 -2.95
C PHE A 92 6.40 4.77 -2.18
N ASP A 93 6.05 5.23 -0.98
CA ASP A 93 6.96 5.95 -0.09
C ASP A 93 7.06 5.22 1.26
N PHE A 94 8.29 4.93 1.68
CA PHE A 94 8.58 4.53 3.05
C PHE A 94 9.05 5.75 3.85
N ILE A 95 8.34 6.08 4.93
CA ILE A 95 8.59 7.27 5.73
C ILE A 95 8.99 6.82 7.15
N PRO A 96 10.28 6.84 7.50
CA PRO A 96 10.78 6.30 8.78
C PRO A 96 10.16 6.94 10.02
N ASN A 97 9.87 8.24 9.94
CA ASN A 97 9.29 9.04 11.02
C ASN A 97 7.91 9.55 10.61
N GLY A 98 7.02 8.64 10.23
CA GLY A 98 5.78 8.97 9.55
C GLY A 98 4.58 9.23 10.46
N ILE A 99 4.58 8.66 11.67
CA ILE A 99 3.48 8.81 12.62
C ILE A 99 3.98 8.93 14.05
N LEU A 100 3.39 9.85 14.81
CA LEU A 100 3.67 10.11 16.22
C LEU A 100 2.65 9.40 17.09
N ILE A 101 3.11 8.51 17.98
CA ILE A 101 2.27 7.76 18.93
C ILE A 101 2.96 7.76 20.29
N ASP A 102 2.25 8.21 21.32
CA ASP A 102 2.77 8.32 22.70
C ASP A 102 4.16 9.01 22.77
N GLY A 103 4.34 10.08 22.00
CA GLY A 103 5.60 10.84 21.94
C GLY A 103 6.73 10.19 21.14
N ASN A 104 6.52 9.01 20.55
CA ASN A 104 7.51 8.29 19.75
C ASN A 104 7.14 8.29 18.26
N LEU A 105 8.13 8.37 17.39
CA LEU A 105 7.94 8.32 15.94
C LEU A 105 8.08 6.89 15.43
N TYR A 106 7.18 6.50 14.55
CA TYR A 106 7.16 5.18 13.93
C TYR A 106 7.12 5.26 12.40
N PRO A 107 7.68 4.26 11.71
CA PRO A 107 7.64 4.22 10.27
C PRO A 107 6.24 3.91 9.75
N ILE A 108 5.93 4.51 8.61
CA ILE A 108 4.73 4.20 7.83
C ILE A 108 5.11 3.95 6.37
N VAL A 109 4.22 3.27 5.67
CA VAL A 109 4.23 3.26 4.20
C VAL A 109 3.03 4.05 3.70
N LYS A 110 3.29 4.89 2.71
CA LYS A 110 2.28 5.60 1.93
C LYS A 110 2.30 5.03 0.53
N MET A 111 1.16 4.55 0.06
CA MET A 111 1.03 3.98 -1.27
C MET A 111 -0.23 4.53 -1.92
N GLU A 112 -0.12 4.99 -3.17
CA GLU A 112 -1.32 5.40 -3.91
C GLU A 112 -2.19 4.16 -4.19
N TRP A 113 -3.51 4.33 -4.11
CA TRP A 113 -4.44 3.24 -4.41
C TRP A 113 -4.53 3.06 -5.92
N ALA A 114 -4.39 1.82 -6.38
CA ALA A 114 -4.55 1.50 -7.78
C ALA A 114 -5.99 1.76 -8.25
N GLN A 115 -6.14 2.54 -9.32
CA GLN A 115 -7.43 2.72 -9.96
C GLN A 115 -7.61 1.60 -10.98
N GLY A 116 -8.67 0.81 -10.84
CA GLY A 116 -8.93 -0.32 -11.74
C GLY A 116 -9.86 -1.35 -11.12
N THR A 117 -10.17 -2.37 -11.91
CA THR A 117 -10.75 -3.63 -11.42
C THR A 117 -9.63 -4.49 -10.83
N THR A 118 -9.92 -5.51 -10.03
CA THR A 118 -8.86 -6.49 -9.68
C THR A 118 -8.71 -7.51 -10.80
N LEU A 119 -7.61 -8.28 -10.80
CA LEU A 119 -7.43 -9.40 -11.73
C LEU A 119 -8.54 -10.43 -11.54
N ALA A 120 -8.99 -10.70 -10.31
CA ALA A 120 -10.14 -11.56 -10.03
C ALA A 120 -11.42 -11.03 -10.69
N GLU A 121 -11.79 -9.77 -10.46
CA GLU A 121 -12.97 -9.14 -11.07
C GLU A 121 -12.89 -9.14 -12.59
N PHE A 122 -11.70 -8.88 -13.15
CA PHE A 122 -11.47 -8.92 -14.58
C PHE A 122 -11.73 -10.32 -15.15
N LEU A 123 -11.20 -11.36 -14.50
CA LEU A 123 -11.38 -12.75 -14.90
C LEU A 123 -12.85 -13.17 -14.81
N GLU A 124 -13.54 -12.83 -13.72
CA GLU A 124 -14.97 -13.12 -13.56
C GLU A 124 -15.80 -12.51 -14.70
N ARG A 125 -15.51 -11.26 -15.10
CA ARG A 125 -16.23 -10.58 -16.18
C ARG A 125 -15.87 -11.08 -17.58
N ASN A 126 -14.67 -11.60 -17.78
CA ASN A 126 -14.13 -11.92 -19.10
C ASN A 126 -13.82 -13.41 -19.32
N HIS A 127 -14.23 -14.30 -18.42
CA HIS A 127 -13.92 -15.73 -18.49
C HIS A 127 -14.35 -16.39 -19.82
N GLY A 128 -15.44 -15.92 -20.45
CA GLY A 128 -15.89 -16.39 -21.76
C GLY A 128 -15.25 -15.66 -22.96
N ASN A 129 -14.42 -14.63 -22.73
CA ASN A 129 -13.84 -13.80 -23.78
C ASN A 129 -12.37 -14.16 -24.02
N ALA A 130 -12.13 -15.11 -24.94
CA ALA A 130 -10.79 -15.60 -25.27
C ALA A 130 -9.81 -14.50 -25.71
N ALA A 131 -10.30 -13.46 -26.40
CA ALA A 131 -9.46 -12.35 -26.84
C ALA A 131 -8.98 -11.50 -25.64
N ALA A 132 -9.87 -11.21 -24.69
CA ALA A 132 -9.53 -10.49 -23.46
C ALA A 132 -8.53 -11.29 -22.60
N LEU A 133 -8.75 -12.59 -22.44
CA LEU A 133 -7.83 -13.47 -21.70
C LEU A 133 -6.45 -13.59 -22.37
N THR A 134 -6.41 -13.58 -23.71
CA THR A 134 -5.14 -13.57 -24.46
C THR A 134 -4.35 -12.29 -24.21
N LYS A 135 -5.02 -11.13 -24.20
CA LYS A 135 -4.38 -9.84 -23.87
C LYS A 135 -3.85 -9.82 -22.43
N LEU A 136 -4.63 -10.33 -21.49
CA LEU A 136 -4.20 -10.45 -20.09
C LEU A 136 -2.93 -11.31 -19.96
N ARG A 137 -2.89 -12.48 -20.63
CA ARG A 137 -1.70 -13.34 -20.64
C ARG A 137 -0.47 -12.62 -21.20
N GLN A 138 -0.65 -11.86 -22.28
CA GLN A 138 0.43 -11.07 -22.88
C GLN A 138 0.93 -9.98 -21.92
N ALA A 139 0.02 -9.27 -21.24
CA ALA A 139 0.38 -8.25 -20.26
C ALA A 139 1.16 -8.84 -19.07
N LEU A 140 0.72 -9.98 -18.54
CA LEU A 140 1.43 -10.68 -17.47
C LEU A 140 2.82 -11.18 -17.90
N ALA A 141 2.95 -11.69 -19.14
CA ALA A 141 4.24 -12.08 -19.69
C ALA A 141 5.20 -10.89 -19.84
N ALA A 142 4.69 -9.74 -20.29
CA ALA A 142 5.46 -8.51 -20.38
C ALA A 142 5.91 -8.01 -19.00
N LEU A 143 5.01 -8.04 -18.00
CA LEU A 143 5.36 -7.72 -16.61
C LEU A 143 6.46 -8.67 -16.08
N SER A 144 6.32 -9.97 -16.29
CA SER A 144 7.32 -10.96 -15.84
C SER A 144 8.69 -10.70 -16.47
N ALA A 145 8.74 -10.49 -17.78
CA ALA A 145 9.99 -10.20 -18.50
C ALA A 145 10.62 -8.88 -18.00
N TYR A 146 9.79 -7.88 -17.71
CA TYR A 146 10.25 -6.61 -17.13
C TYR A 146 10.87 -6.81 -15.75
N LEU A 147 10.19 -7.53 -14.85
CA LEU A 147 10.68 -7.82 -13.50
C LEU A 147 12.02 -8.57 -13.54
N GLU A 148 12.13 -9.57 -14.41
CA GLU A 148 13.33 -10.38 -14.58
C GLU A 148 14.51 -9.52 -15.11
N ALA A 149 14.26 -8.68 -16.12
CA ALA A 149 15.25 -7.73 -16.63
C ALA A 149 15.73 -6.73 -15.56
N GLN A 150 14.88 -6.39 -14.59
CA GLN A 150 15.22 -5.53 -13.46
C GLN A 150 15.80 -6.29 -12.26
N GLN A 151 15.96 -7.61 -12.36
CA GLN A 151 16.43 -8.50 -11.30
C GLN A 151 15.57 -8.40 -10.02
N ILE A 152 14.25 -8.32 -10.21
CA ILE A 152 13.26 -8.21 -9.14
C ILE A 152 12.36 -9.44 -9.20
N ALA A 153 12.20 -10.09 -8.05
CA ALA A 153 11.13 -11.06 -7.86
C ALA A 153 9.98 -10.38 -7.11
N HIS A 154 8.75 -10.47 -7.64
CA HIS A 154 7.57 -9.96 -6.93
C HIS A 154 7.31 -10.78 -5.66
N GLY A 155 7.47 -12.10 -5.74
CA GLY A 155 7.39 -13.01 -4.59
C GLY A 155 5.98 -13.37 -4.12
N ASP A 156 4.95 -12.60 -4.51
CA ASP A 156 3.56 -12.86 -4.14
C ASP A 156 2.58 -12.22 -5.14
N ILE A 157 2.43 -12.79 -6.34
CA ILE A 157 1.45 -12.29 -7.32
C ILE A 157 0.13 -13.01 -7.07
N GLN A 158 -0.87 -12.30 -6.54
CA GLN A 158 -2.21 -12.83 -6.32
C GLN A 158 -3.27 -12.08 -7.14
N PRO A 159 -4.43 -12.71 -7.43
CA PRO A 159 -5.53 -12.08 -8.18
C PRO A 159 -6.08 -10.78 -7.56
N ASP A 160 -5.87 -10.57 -6.27
CA ASP A 160 -6.30 -9.36 -5.56
C ASP A 160 -5.26 -8.22 -5.63
N ASP A 161 -4.00 -8.53 -5.94
CA ASP A 161 -2.88 -7.58 -5.90
C ASP A 161 -2.68 -6.82 -7.23
N ILE A 162 -3.20 -7.36 -8.35
CA ILE A 162 -2.95 -6.80 -9.68
C ILE A 162 -4.20 -6.08 -10.20
N PRO A 163 -4.17 -4.74 -10.32
CA PRO A 163 -5.08 -4.05 -11.22
C PRO A 163 -4.69 -4.37 -12.69
N PRO A 164 -5.64 -4.60 -13.61
CA PRO A 164 -5.33 -4.82 -15.01
C PRO A 164 -4.74 -3.56 -15.65
N PRO A 165 -4.01 -3.71 -16.78
CA PRO A 165 -3.47 -2.58 -17.54
C PRO A 165 -4.56 -1.65 -18.10
#